data_AF-A0AA46V5T3-F1
#
_entry.id   AF-A0AA46V5T3-F1
#
_cell.length_a   1.000
_cell.length_b   1.000
_cell.length_c   1.000
_cell.angle_alpha   90.00
_cell.angle_beta   90.00
_cell.angle_gamma   90.00
#
_symmetry.space_group_name_H-M   'P 1'
#
loop_
_entity.id
_entity.type
_entity.pdbx_description
1 polymer ?
#
loop_
_entity_poly.entity_id
_entity_poly.type
_entity_poly.pdbx_seq_one_letter_code
_entity_poly.pdbx_strand_id
1 'polypeptide(L)'
;MLMAHPVVLRDLIGQYETLRALNAQDGGEEAQRRLADVSYTLCVVTGTRDADAALIAARHQLPGARVTDDSVLTAPPAPLA
;
A
#
# COMPACT_ATOMS: atom_id res chain seq x y z
N MET A 1 1.40 3.35 -17.40
CA MET A 1 1.09 3.88 -16.06
C MET A 1 0.81 2.69 -15.17
N LEU A 2 1.75 2.35 -14.27
CA LEU A 2 1.67 1.16 -13.42
C LEU A 2 0.76 1.51 -12.23
N MET A 3 -0.54 1.36 -12.41
CA MET A 3 -1.48 1.51 -11.30
C MET A 3 -1.32 0.28 -10.41
N ALA A 4 -0.95 0.49 -9.14
CA ALA A 4 -0.91 -0.61 -8.19
C ALA A 4 -2.31 -1.19 -8.04
N HIS A 5 -2.40 -2.51 -8.07
CA HIS A 5 -3.68 -3.19 -7.90
C HIS A 5 -4.29 -2.81 -6.53
N PRO A 6 -5.58 -2.43 -6.45
CA PRO A 6 -6.17 -1.86 -5.24
C PRO A 6 -6.05 -2.73 -3.99
N VAL A 7 -6.06 -4.06 -4.14
CA VAL A 7 -5.84 -4.97 -3.01
C VAL A 7 -4.42 -4.81 -2.44
N VAL A 8 -3.41 -4.70 -3.31
CA VAL A 8 -2.01 -4.47 -2.93
C VAL A 8 -1.85 -3.09 -2.29
N LEU A 9 -2.54 -2.09 -2.84
CA LEU A 9 -2.50 -0.73 -2.31
C LEU A 9 -3.13 -0.64 -0.91
N ARG A 10 -4.25 -1.34 -0.68
CA ARG A 10 -4.89 -1.43 0.64
C ARG A 10 -3.99 -2.10 1.66
N ASP A 11 -3.30 -3.17 1.27
CA ASP A 11 -2.37 -3.89 2.12
C ASP A 11 -1.15 -3.02 2.50
N LEU A 12 -0.57 -2.30 1.53
CA LEU A 12 0.52 -1.35 1.77
C LEU A 12 0.14 -0.24 2.75
N ILE A 13 -1.07 0.33 2.65
CA ILE A 13 -1.57 1.33 3.61
C ILE A 13 -1.64 0.70 5.01
N GLY A 14 -2.20 -0.51 5.15
CA GLY A 14 -2.32 -1.19 6.44
C GLY A 14 -0.96 -1.52 7.07
N GLN A 15 0.00 -1.96 6.26
CA GLN A 15 1.38 -2.19 6.71
C GLN A 15 2.04 -0.89 7.17
N TYR A 16 1.88 0.20 6.43
CA TYR A 16 2.41 1.50 6.82
C TYR A 16 1.85 1.95 8.18
N GLU A 17 0.53 1.88 8.37
CA GLU A 17 -0.12 2.32 9.60
C GLU A 17 0.32 1.48 10.81
N THR A 18 0.43 0.15 10.62
CA THR A 18 0.91 -0.77 11.64
C THR A 18 2.37 -0.48 12.01
N LEU A 19 3.24 -0.34 11.01
CA LEU A 19 4.66 -0.02 11.24
C LEU A 19 4.81 1.34 11.89
N ARG A 20 4.02 2.36 11.49
CA ARG A 20 4.03 3.68 12.12
C ARG A 20 3.64 3.60 13.59
N ALA A 21 2.62 2.82 13.93
CA ALA A 21 2.19 2.60 15.30
C ALA A 21 3.24 1.84 16.13
N LEU A 22 3.92 0.84 15.54
CA LEU A 22 5.01 0.12 16.20
C LEU A 22 6.24 1.00 16.42
N ASN A 23 6.62 1.82 15.43
CA ASN A 23 7.73 2.76 15.54
C ASN A 23 7.50 3.81 16.64
N ALA A 24 6.26 4.29 16.79
CA ALA A 24 5.91 5.23 17.86
C ALA A 24 6.02 4.64 19.28
N GLN A 25 6.03 3.32 19.41
CA GLN A 25 6.03 2.59 20.69
C GLN A 25 7.40 2.01 21.06
N ASP A 26 8.51 2.55 20.53
CA ASP A 26 9.89 2.07 20.70
C ASP A 26 10.35 1.07 19.61
N GLY A 27 9.98 1.35 18.35
CA GLY A 27 10.46 0.55 17.21
C GLY A 27 11.95 0.77 16.96
N GLY A 28 12.73 -0.32 17.02
CA GLY A 28 14.15 -0.30 16.69
C GLY A 28 14.45 0.00 15.21
N GLU A 29 15.73 0.07 14.87
CA GLU A 29 16.19 0.44 13.51
C GLU A 29 15.56 -0.40 12.38
N GLU A 30 15.29 -1.68 12.63
CA GLU A 30 14.64 -2.56 11.65
C GLU A 30 13.20 -2.14 11.36
N ALA A 31 12.45 -1.69 12.37
CA ALA A 31 11.09 -1.18 12.19
C ALA A 31 11.09 0.15 11.43
N GLN A 32 12.11 0.99 11.65
CA GLN A 32 12.28 2.25 10.93
C GLN A 32 12.63 2.01 9.45
N ARG A 33 13.52 1.07 9.15
CA ARG A 33 13.87 0.68 7.78
C ARG A 33 12.66 0.14 7.02
N ARG A 34 11.89 -0.77 7.64
CA ARG A 34 10.64 -1.28 7.04
C ARG A 34 9.62 -0.17 6.79
N LEU A 35 9.47 0.77 7.72
CA LEU A 35 8.58 1.92 7.52
C LEU A 35 9.04 2.79 6.34
N ALA A 36 10.36 3.01 6.20
CA ALA A 36 10.93 3.75 5.08
C ALA A 36 10.70 3.03 3.74
N ASP A 37 10.87 1.71 3.70
CA ASP A 37 10.66 0.90 2.48
C ASP A 37 9.20 0.94 2.01
N VAL A 38 8.25 0.80 2.94
CA VAL A 38 6.82 0.89 2.64
C VAL A 38 6.45 2.31 2.19
N SER A 39 7.01 3.34 2.85
CA SER A 39 6.82 4.74 2.45
C SER A 39 7.33 5.01 1.04
N TYR A 40 8.53 4.53 0.72
CA TYR A 40 9.13 4.66 -0.61
C TYR A 40 8.28 3.98 -1.67
N THR A 41 7.81 2.76 -1.38
CA THR A 41 6.92 2.02 -2.28
C THR A 41 5.63 2.79 -2.54
N LEU A 42 4.98 3.31 -1.49
CA LEU A 42 3.79 4.15 -1.59
C LEU A 42 4.04 5.39 -2.47
N CYS A 43 5.16 6.08 -2.27
CA CYS A 43 5.53 7.24 -3.09
C CYS A 43 5.66 6.87 -4.58
N VAL A 44 6.34 5.76 -4.89
CA VAL A 44 6.54 5.31 -6.27
C VAL A 44 5.22 4.92 -6.94
N VAL A 45 4.39 4.10 -6.28
CA VAL A 45 3.13 3.61 -6.87
C VAL A 45 2.05 4.69 -6.97
N THR A 46 2.13 5.74 -6.15
CA THR A 46 1.21 6.88 -6.22
C THR A 46 1.77 8.06 -7.01
N GLY A 47 3.05 8.05 -7.41
CA GLY A 47 3.70 9.15 -8.11
C GLY A 47 3.90 10.40 -7.25
N THR A 48 4.04 10.24 -5.93
CA THR A 48 4.21 11.34 -4.96
C THR A 48 5.64 11.38 -4.42
N ARG A 49 5.98 12.43 -3.65
CA ARG A 49 7.32 12.63 -3.08
C ARG A 49 7.38 12.50 -1.56
N ASP A 50 6.23 12.43 -0.90
CA ASP A 50 6.12 12.39 0.55
C ASP A 50 5.10 11.34 0.98
N ALA A 51 5.34 10.72 2.14
CA ALA A 51 4.53 9.61 2.62
C ALA A 51 3.08 10.01 2.91
N ASP A 52 2.84 11.24 3.39
CA ASP A 52 1.49 11.71 3.71
C ASP A 52 0.66 11.92 2.44
N ALA A 53 1.21 12.58 1.42
CA ALA A 53 0.58 12.71 0.11
C ALA A 53 0.42 11.37 -0.58
N ALA A 54 1.38 10.45 -0.42
CA ALA A 54 1.26 9.08 -0.92
C ALA A 54 0.04 8.38 -0.31
N LEU A 55 -0.17 8.48 1.00
CA LEU A 55 -1.34 7.89 1.67
C LEU A 55 -2.64 8.52 1.21
N ILE A 56 -2.69 9.84 1.05
CA ILE A 56 -3.88 10.54 0.55
C ILE A 56 -4.20 10.05 -0.87
N ALA A 57 -3.22 10.08 -1.77
CA ALA A 57 -3.36 9.61 -3.14
C ALA A 57 -3.76 8.12 -3.20
N ALA A 58 -3.16 7.28 -2.36
CA ALA A 58 -3.45 5.85 -2.30
C ALA A 58 -4.89 5.58 -1.86
N ARG A 59 -5.38 6.28 -0.82
CA ARG A 59 -6.76 6.18 -0.35
C ARG A 59 -7.77 6.64 -1.41
N HIS A 60 -7.42 7.63 -2.23
CA HIS A 60 -8.26 8.08 -3.35
C HIS A 60 -8.33 7.08 -4.51
N GLN A 61 -7.39 6.13 -4.61
CA GLN A 61 -7.35 5.10 -5.66
C GLN A 61 -8.13 3.83 -5.28
N LEU A 62 -8.50 3.65 -4.00
CA LEU A 62 -9.24 2.47 -3.56
C LEU A 62 -10.72 2.51 -4.01
N PRO A 63 -11.36 1.36 -4.29
CA PRO A 63 -12.70 1.25 -4.90
C PRO A 63 -13.89 1.77 -4.07
N GLY A 64 -13.64 2.45 -2.94
CA GLY A 64 -14.64 3.26 -2.22
C GLY A 64 -14.59 4.75 -2.54
N ALA A 65 -13.60 5.21 -3.31
CA ALA A 65 -13.37 6.62 -3.62
C ALA A 65 -13.80 7.02 -5.04
N ARG A 66 -13.81 6.11 -6.03
CA ARG A 66 -14.45 6.24 -7.36
C ARG A 66 -14.80 4.86 -7.98
N VAL A 67 -15.87 4.84 -8.79
CA VAL A 67 -16.61 3.67 -9.35
C VAL A 67 -15.87 2.80 -10.39
N THR A 68 -14.61 3.09 -10.72
CA THR A 68 -13.89 2.36 -11.78
C THR A 68 -12.79 1.50 -11.20
N ASP A 69 -13.12 0.25 -10.92
CA ASP A 69 -12.11 -0.77 -10.62
C ASP A 69 -12.40 -2.03 -11.44
N ASP A 70 -11.82 -2.06 -12.63
CA ASP A 70 -11.82 -3.20 -13.53
C ASP A 70 -10.37 -3.67 -13.63
N SER A 71 -9.95 -4.49 -12.66
CA SER A 71 -8.66 -5.17 -12.72
C SER A 71 -8.78 -6.54 -12.08
N VAL A 72 -9.15 -7.50 -12.90
CA VAL A 72 -9.24 -8.92 -12.55
C VAL A 72 -7.82 -9.45 -12.26
N LEU A 73 -7.47 -9.60 -10.99
CA LEU A 73 -6.46 -10.59 -10.61
C LEU A 73 -7.11 -11.97 -10.80
N THR A 74 -6.94 -12.55 -11.98
CA THR A 74 -7.15 -13.98 -12.18
C THR A 74 -6.13 -14.70 -11.29
N ALA A 75 -6.59 -15.18 -10.14
CA ALA A 75 -5.90 -16.25 -9.43
C ALA A 75 -5.84 -17.47 -10.37
N PRO A 76 -4.70 -18.18 -10.47
CA PRO A 76 -4.71 -19.46 -11.17
C PRO A 76 -5.68 -20.40 -10.45
N PRO A 77 -6.52 -21.17 -11.16
CA PRO A 77 -7.37 -22.16 -10.50
C PRO A 77 -6.50 -23.17 -9.78
N ALA A 78 -6.71 -23.32 -8.47
CA ALA A 78 -6.18 -24.45 -7.73
C ALA A 78 -6.69 -25.73 -8.40
N PRO A 79 -5.83 -26.71 -8.76
CA PRO A 79 -6.33 -28.00 -9.16
C PRO A 79 -6.95 -28.70 -7.93
N LEU A 80 -8.22 -29.06 -8.09
CA LEU A 80 -8.95 -30.01 -7.26
C LEU A 80 -8.30 -31.40 -7.37
N ALA A 81 -8.31 -32.10 -6.23
CA ALA A 81 -7.95 -33.52 -5.99
C ALA A 81 -6.48 -33.81 -5.68
#